data_AF-A0A9E3ST84-F1
#
_entry.id   AF-A0A9E3ST84-F1
#
_cell.length_a   1.000
_cell.length_b   1.000
_cell.length_c   1.000
_cell.angle_alpha   90.00
_cell.angle_beta   90.00
_cell.angle_gamma   90.00
#
_symmetry.space_group_name_H-M   'P 1'
#
loop_
_entity.id
_entity.type
_entity.pdbx_description
1 polymer ?
#
loop_
_entity_poly.entity_id
_entity_poly.type
_entity_poly.pdbx_seq_one_letter_code
_entity_poly.pdbx_strand_id
1 'polypeptide(L)'
;MFADHYRKRRQKLAQQLEGGIALIHASGMSPDPMLRDKNLVYLTGVTDQKAHLLLAPNGVMVEGLETRTGPELMRGRKVHEILFVESHSEQDAFMDGPSPALDDILRATGVDRVYPLGRLIPTLQRALMTTDSLWLNTPRTLNWMHL
;
A
#
# COMPACT_ATOMS: atom_id res chain seq x y z
N MET A 1 -19.52 -8.60 2.37
CA MET A 1 -19.23 -8.02 3.70
C MET A 1 -17.83 -8.44 4.19
N PHE A 2 -16.81 -8.35 3.33
CA PHE A 2 -15.41 -8.70 3.67
C PHE A 2 -14.53 -7.47 3.90
N ALA A 3 -14.80 -6.37 3.18
CA ALA A 3 -14.12 -5.08 3.33
C ALA A 3 -14.12 -4.56 4.78
N ASP A 4 -15.24 -4.70 5.51
CA ASP A 4 -15.35 -4.26 6.90
C ASP A 4 -14.43 -5.03 7.85
N HIS A 5 -14.20 -6.32 7.59
CA HIS A 5 -13.29 -7.13 8.40
C HIS A 5 -11.84 -6.68 8.18
N TYR A 6 -11.46 -6.42 6.93
CA TYR A 6 -10.14 -5.90 6.58
C TYR A 6 -9.90 -4.50 7.17
N ARG A 7 -10.89 -3.61 7.07
CA ARG A 7 -10.85 -2.29 7.69
C ARG A 7 -10.63 -2.36 9.21
N LYS A 8 -11.36 -3.21 9.93
CA LYS A 8 -11.17 -3.39 11.38
C LYS A 8 -9.75 -3.86 11.73
N ARG A 9 -9.15 -4.73 10.92
CA ARG A 9 -7.76 -5.19 11.13
C ARG A 9 -6.76 -4.06 10.94
N ARG A 10 -6.91 -3.27 9.87
CA ARG A 10 -6.05 -2.10 9.59
C ARG A 10 -6.19 -1.01 10.65
N GLN A 11 -7.41 -0.76 11.14
CA GLN A 11 -7.65 0.18 12.24
C GLN A 11 -6.94 -0.25 13.54
N LYS A 12 -6.99 -1.54 13.89
CA LYS A 12 -6.25 -2.06 15.06
C LYS A 12 -4.74 -1.90 14.88
N LEU A 13 -4.21 -2.19 13.70
CA LEU A 13 -2.79 -1.99 13.41
C LEU A 13 -2.42 -0.51 13.48
N ALA A 14 -3.23 0.38 12.90
CA ALA A 14 -3.01 1.83 12.93
C ALA A 14 -2.98 2.39 14.36
N GLN A 15 -3.78 1.85 15.28
CA GLN A 15 -3.74 2.22 16.70
C GLN A 15 -2.41 1.84 17.37
N GLN A 16 -1.80 0.73 16.95
CA GLN A 16 -0.51 0.25 17.48
C GLN A 16 0.70 1.00 16.90
N LEU A 17 0.54 1.74 15.80
CA LEU A 17 1.64 2.49 15.19
C LEU A 17 1.96 3.81 15.90
N GLU A 18 1.12 4.24 16.85
CA GLU A 18 1.32 5.48 17.64
C GLU A 18 1.63 6.73 16.77
N GLY A 19 1.01 6.81 15.58
CA GLY A 19 1.22 7.90 14.63
C GLY A 19 2.34 7.66 13.60
N GLY A 20 3.11 6.58 13.74
CA GLY A 20 4.07 6.11 12.74
C GLY A 20 3.40 5.63 11.45
N ILE A 21 4.15 5.64 10.35
CA ILE A 21 3.71 5.15 9.05
C ILE A 21 4.21 3.72 8.86
N ALA A 22 3.35 2.83 8.36
CA ALA A 22 3.74 1.47 8.00
C ALA A 22 3.55 1.21 6.51
N LEU A 23 4.57 0.59 5.89
CA LEU A 23 4.50 0.07 4.53
C LEU A 23 4.55 -1.46 4.59
N ILE A 24 3.43 -2.11 4.27
CA ILE A 24 3.30 -3.55 4.25
C ILE A 24 3.42 -4.01 2.79
N HIS A 25 4.43 -4.81 2.48
CA HIS A 25 4.62 -5.35 1.14
C HIS A 25 4.01 -6.76 1.02
N ALA A 26 3.55 -7.12 -0.17
CA ALA A 26 3.43 -8.53 -0.53
C ALA A 26 4.85 -9.11 -0.53
N SER A 27 5.16 -10.06 0.35
CA SER A 27 6.45 -10.75 0.25
C SER A 27 6.46 -11.60 -1.02
N GLY A 28 7.55 -11.52 -1.78
CA GLY A 28 7.86 -12.53 -2.80
C GLY A 28 7.95 -13.93 -2.18
N MET A 29 8.00 -14.96 -3.02
CA MET A 29 8.10 -16.34 -2.55
C MET A 29 9.28 -16.50 -1.58
N SER A 30 8.98 -16.78 -0.31
CA SER A 30 9.96 -17.35 0.60
C SER A 30 10.35 -18.75 0.06
N PRO A 31 11.62 -19.17 0.17
CA PRO A 31 12.03 -20.54 -0.14
C PRO A 31 11.23 -21.58 0.64
N ASP A 32 10.66 -21.19 1.78
CA ASP A 32 9.70 -21.97 2.55
C ASP A 32 8.26 -21.51 2.24
N PRO A 33 7.42 -22.34 1.59
CA PRO A 33 6.04 -22.01 1.28
C PRO A 33 5.15 -21.81 2.53
N MET A 34 5.56 -22.32 3.70
CA MET A 34 4.89 -22.06 4.98
C MET A 34 5.20 -20.67 5.53
N LEU A 35 6.29 -20.04 5.09
CA LEU A 35 6.73 -18.70 5.49
C LEU A 35 6.27 -17.60 4.51
N ARG A 36 5.30 -17.86 3.65
CA ARG A 36 4.64 -16.77 2.89
C ARG A 36 4.15 -15.74 3.89
N ASP A 37 4.66 -14.51 3.81
CA ASP A 37 4.14 -13.43 4.61
C ASP A 37 2.70 -13.13 4.14
N LYS A 38 1.73 -13.53 4.96
CA LYS A 38 0.30 -13.35 4.69
C LYS A 38 -0.21 -12.02 5.22
N ASN A 39 0.66 -11.10 5.68
CA ASN A 39 0.25 -9.84 6.28
C ASN A 39 -0.60 -9.00 5.32
N LEU A 40 -0.20 -8.86 4.05
CA LEU A 40 -0.98 -8.08 3.07
C LEU A 40 -2.35 -8.72 2.80
N VAL A 41 -2.38 -10.04 2.57
CA VAL A 41 -3.63 -10.80 2.35
C VAL A 41 -4.55 -10.71 3.57
N TYR A 42 -3.98 -10.79 4.77
CA TYR A 42 -4.71 -10.67 6.02
C TYR A 42 -5.34 -9.28 6.20
N LEU A 43 -4.65 -8.22 5.76
CA LEU A 43 -5.07 -6.83 5.92
C LEU A 43 -5.96 -6.31 4.77
N THR A 44 -5.92 -6.93 3.59
CA THR A 44 -6.59 -6.41 2.38
C THR A 44 -7.38 -7.45 1.61
N GLY A 45 -7.06 -8.73 1.74
CA GLY A 45 -7.58 -9.81 0.89
C GLY A 45 -6.90 -9.91 -0.48
N VAL A 46 -6.00 -8.99 -0.82
CA VAL A 46 -5.27 -9.00 -2.09
C VAL A 46 -4.15 -10.04 -2.02
N THR A 47 -4.15 -10.94 -2.99
CA THR A 47 -3.17 -12.04 -3.13
C THR A 47 -2.08 -11.74 -4.16
N ASP A 48 -2.13 -10.58 -4.79
CA ASP A 48 -1.12 -10.12 -5.74
C ASP A 48 0.25 -10.02 -5.05
N GLN A 49 1.27 -10.55 -5.72
CA GLN A 49 2.64 -10.60 -5.23
C GLN A 49 3.37 -9.25 -5.37
N LYS A 50 2.82 -8.31 -6.15
CA LYS A 50 3.41 -6.98 -6.40
C LYS A 50 2.47 -5.88 -5.92
N ALA A 51 2.03 -6.01 -4.68
CA ALA A 51 1.18 -5.02 -4.02
C ALA A 51 1.78 -4.52 -2.71
N HIS A 52 1.49 -3.27 -2.36
CA HIS A 52 1.95 -2.64 -1.13
C HIS A 52 0.82 -1.86 -0.47
N LEU A 53 0.60 -2.04 0.83
CA LEU A 53 -0.32 -1.26 1.62
C LEU A 53 0.45 -0.23 2.45
N LEU A 54 0.14 1.05 2.26
CA LEU A 54 0.58 2.14 3.12
C LEU A 54 -0.51 2.45 4.15
N LEU A 55 -0.14 2.39 5.43
CA LEU A 55 -0.96 2.86 6.54
C LEU A 55 -0.31 4.09 7.16
N ALA A 56 -1.05 5.19 7.16
CA ALA A 56 -0.66 6.44 7.75
C ALA A 56 -1.77 6.90 8.71
N PRO A 57 -1.71 6.58 10.01
CA PRO A 57 -2.71 6.98 11.00
C PRO A 57 -2.93 8.49 11.00
N ASN A 58 -1.85 9.26 10.83
CA ASN A 58 -1.88 10.71 10.75
C ASN A 58 -2.26 11.26 9.38
N GLY A 59 -2.51 10.39 8.39
CA GLY A 59 -2.93 10.71 7.02
C GLY A 59 -1.84 11.31 6.14
N VAL A 60 -1.91 11.02 4.84
CA VAL A 60 -1.05 11.56 3.78
C VAL A 60 -1.88 12.44 2.87
N MET A 61 -1.32 13.56 2.44
CA MET A 61 -1.95 14.42 1.45
C MET A 61 -1.72 13.85 0.05
N VAL A 62 -2.80 13.49 -0.64
CA VAL A 62 -2.77 13.11 -2.06
C VAL A 62 -3.40 14.20 -2.92
N GLU A 63 -2.80 14.49 -4.08
CA GLU A 63 -3.30 15.51 -5.01
C GLU A 63 -4.70 15.13 -5.53
N GLY A 64 -5.54 16.15 -5.71
CA GLY A 64 -6.81 16.01 -6.44
C GLY A 64 -6.54 15.88 -7.93
N LEU A 65 -7.28 15.00 -8.61
CA LEU A 65 -7.28 14.90 -10.07
C LEU A 65 -7.69 16.24 -10.70
N GLU A 66 -7.00 16.64 -11.76
CA GLU A 66 -7.44 17.71 -12.66
C GLU A 66 -8.79 17.32 -13.27
N THR A 67 -9.88 17.92 -12.82
CA THR A 67 -11.15 17.86 -13.55
C THR A 67 -11.07 18.86 -14.70
N ARG A 68 -11.21 18.38 -15.93
CA ARG A 68 -11.06 19.14 -17.17
C ARG A 68 -12.12 20.25 -17.36
N THR A 69 -13.04 20.45 -16.41
CA THR A 69 -14.28 21.25 -16.59
C THR A 69 -14.85 21.86 -15.31
N GLY A 70 -14.05 22.40 -14.37
CA GLY A 70 -14.63 23.18 -13.27
C GLY A 70 -13.63 24.00 -12.46
N PRO A 71 -14.02 25.18 -11.94
CA PRO A 71 -13.19 25.95 -11.03
C PRO A 71 -13.37 25.40 -9.60
N GLU A 72 -12.75 24.27 -9.28
CA GLU A 72 -12.75 23.75 -7.91
C GLU A 72 -11.33 23.56 -7.37
N LEU A 73 -10.89 24.62 -6.70
CA LEU A 73 -10.08 24.65 -5.47
C LEU A 73 -9.26 23.38 -5.17
N MET A 74 -7.96 23.49 -5.48
CA MET A 74 -6.88 22.62 -5.09
C MET A 74 -6.73 22.49 -3.56
N ARG A 75 -7.52 21.62 -2.93
CA ARG A 75 -7.17 21.08 -1.61
C ARG A 75 -6.96 19.59 -1.76
N GLY A 76 -5.70 19.16 -1.66
CA GLY A 76 -5.37 17.75 -1.62
C GLY A 76 -6.21 17.03 -0.56
N ARG A 77 -6.53 15.75 -0.79
CA ARG A 77 -7.32 14.96 0.15
C ARG A 77 -6.37 14.26 1.11
N LYS A 78 -6.68 14.35 2.40
CA LYS A 78 -6.00 13.55 3.42
C LYS A 78 -6.55 12.11 3.39
N VAL A 79 -5.67 11.14 3.21
CA VAL A 79 -6.01 9.71 3.14
C VAL A 79 -5.12 8.91 4.10
N HIS A 80 -5.65 7.87 4.71
CA HIS A 80 -4.98 7.10 5.77
C HIS A 80 -4.53 5.73 5.28
N GLU A 81 -5.23 5.18 4.30
CA GLU A 81 -4.99 3.84 3.76
C GLU A 81 -4.82 3.91 2.24
N ILE A 82 -3.64 3.58 1.73
CA ILE A 82 -3.36 3.55 0.28
C ILE A 82 -2.84 2.17 -0.10
N LEU A 83 -3.49 1.52 -1.06
CA LEU A 83 -3.02 0.28 -1.66
C LEU A 83 -2.38 0.57 -3.02
N PHE A 84 -1.15 0.13 -3.22
CA PHE A 84 -0.45 0.16 -4.49
C PHE A 84 -0.48 -1.23 -5.11
N VAL A 85 -0.87 -1.35 -6.37
CA VAL A 85 -0.94 -2.61 -7.11
C VAL A 85 -0.21 -2.51 -8.44
N GLU A 86 0.24 -3.62 -8.99
CA GLU A 86 0.87 -3.64 -10.31
C GLU A 86 -0.10 -3.08 -11.38
N SER A 87 0.44 -2.28 -12.29
CA SER A 87 -0.31 -1.86 -13.48
C SER A 87 -0.10 -2.91 -14.53
N HIS A 88 -1.18 -3.55 -14.97
CA HIS A 88 -1.12 -4.49 -16.08
C HIS A 88 -1.19 -3.70 -17.38
N SER A 89 -0.21 -3.94 -18.25
CA SER A 89 -0.29 -3.50 -19.63
C SER A 89 -1.35 -4.32 -20.38
N GLU A 90 -1.78 -3.85 -21.56
CA GLU A 90 -2.64 -4.65 -22.45
C GLU A 90 -1.99 -6.00 -22.81
N GLN A 91 -0.66 -6.02 -22.86
CA GLN A 91 0.12 -7.22 -23.14
C GLN A 91 0.11 -8.21 -21.97
N ASP A 92 0.16 -7.73 -20.72
CA ASP A 92 0.02 -8.57 -19.53
C ASP A 92 -1.42 -9.12 -19.41
N ALA A 93 -2.42 -8.30 -19.73
CA ALA A 93 -3.81 -8.73 -19.73
C ALA A 93 -4.10 -9.84 -20.75
N PHE A 94 -3.37 -9.86 -21.87
CA PHE A 94 -3.43 -10.93 -22.86
C PHE A 94 -2.78 -12.23 -22.37
N MET A 95 -1.66 -12.14 -21.64
CA MET A 95 -0.88 -13.30 -21.18
C MET A 95 -1.44 -13.93 -19.90
N ASP A 96 -1.78 -13.11 -18.91
CA ASP A 96 -2.16 -13.52 -17.56
C ASP A 96 -3.67 -13.41 -17.29
N GLY A 97 -4.42 -12.86 -18.25
CA GLY A 97 -5.85 -12.57 -18.15
C GLY A 97 -6.15 -11.17 -17.62
N PRO A 98 -7.43 -10.75 -17.66
CA PRO A 98 -7.81 -9.39 -17.28
C PRO A 98 -7.65 -9.17 -15.78
N SER A 99 -6.88 -8.14 -15.41
CA SER A 99 -6.77 -7.72 -14.01
C SER A 99 -7.96 -6.86 -13.57
N PRO A 100 -8.35 -6.92 -12.29
CA PRO A 100 -9.44 -6.11 -11.77
C PRO A 100 -9.15 -4.62 -11.93
N ALA A 101 -10.16 -3.82 -12.27
CA ALA A 101 -10.01 -2.37 -12.28
C ALA A 101 -9.70 -1.84 -10.86
N LEU A 102 -8.96 -0.73 -10.76
CA LEU A 102 -8.58 -0.15 -9.46
C LEU A 102 -9.80 0.16 -8.58
N ASP A 103 -10.92 0.57 -9.19
CA ASP A 103 -12.19 0.82 -8.48
C ASP A 103 -12.83 -0.45 -7.91
N ASP A 104 -12.64 -1.60 -8.56
CA ASP A 104 -13.10 -2.89 -8.06
C ASP A 104 -12.26 -3.33 -6.85
N ILE A 105 -10.95 -3.15 -6.94
CA ILE A 105 -10.02 -3.40 -5.82
C ILE A 105 -10.35 -2.48 -4.65
N LEU A 106 -10.64 -1.20 -4.90
CA LEU A 106 -11.03 -0.23 -3.87
C LEU A 106 -12.29 -0.70 -3.13
N ARG A 107 -13.34 -1.11 -3.87
CA ARG A 107 -14.58 -1.61 -3.31
C ARG A 107 -14.40 -2.91 -2.52
N ALA A 108 -13.56 -3.82 -3.01
CA ALA A 108 -13.31 -5.10 -2.36
C ALA A 108 -12.50 -4.97 -1.06
N THR A 109 -11.48 -4.11 -1.05
CA THR A 109 -10.52 -3.96 0.06
C THR A 109 -10.95 -2.93 1.11
N GLY A 110 -11.76 -1.95 0.70
CA GLY A 110 -12.28 -0.88 1.54
C GLY A 110 -11.25 0.15 2.02
N VAL A 111 -10.08 0.21 1.37
CA VAL A 111 -9.04 1.24 1.60
C VAL A 111 -9.51 2.61 1.11
N ASP A 112 -8.80 3.69 1.45
CA ASP A 112 -9.19 5.03 1.00
C ASP A 112 -8.85 5.29 -0.47
N ARG A 113 -7.71 4.76 -0.92
CA ARG A 113 -7.22 4.88 -2.30
C ARG A 113 -6.51 3.62 -2.77
N VAL A 114 -6.66 3.35 -4.07
CA VAL A 114 -5.85 2.38 -4.80
C VAL A 114 -5.10 3.11 -5.89
N TYR A 115 -3.80 2.88 -6.00
CA TYR A 115 -2.94 3.47 -7.02
C TYR A 115 -2.12 2.41 -7.77
N PRO A 116 -1.67 2.72 -8.99
CA PRO A 116 -0.65 1.94 -9.66
C PRO A 116 0.69 2.01 -8.89
N LEU A 117 1.47 0.93 -8.95
CA LEU A 117 2.75 0.79 -8.23
C LEU A 117 3.75 1.92 -8.55
N GLY A 118 3.72 2.46 -9.77
CA GLY A 118 4.53 3.63 -10.16
C GLY A 118 4.30 4.89 -9.31
N ARG A 119 3.16 4.98 -8.60
CA ARG A 119 2.86 6.09 -7.67
C ARG A 119 3.41 5.87 -6.26
N LEU A 120 3.98 4.70 -5.95
CA LEU A 120 4.48 4.35 -4.61
C LEU A 120 5.56 5.33 -4.14
N ILE A 121 6.67 5.44 -4.89
CA ILE A 121 7.80 6.31 -4.55
C ILE A 121 7.39 7.78 -4.39
N PRO A 122 6.70 8.43 -5.35
CA PRO A 122 6.32 9.83 -5.19
C PRO A 122 5.33 10.05 -4.03
N THR A 123 4.48 9.07 -3.70
CA THR A 123 3.57 9.17 -2.54
C THR A 123 4.33 9.02 -1.22
N LEU A 124 5.27 8.08 -1.14
CA LEU A 124 6.12 7.89 0.04
C LEU A 124 7.01 9.11 0.30
N GLN A 125 7.63 9.68 -0.73
CA GLN A 125 8.44 10.89 -0.58
C GLN A 125 7.64 12.02 0.06
N ARG A 126 6.42 12.27 -0.42
CA ARG A 126 5.54 13.30 0.16
C ARG A 126 5.11 12.97 1.60
N ALA A 127 4.75 11.72 1.88
CA ALA A 127 4.33 11.27 3.20
C ALA A 127 5.45 11.36 4.25
N LEU A 128 6.67 11.03 3.86
CA LEU A 128 7.82 10.98 4.75
C LEU A 128 8.44 12.36 4.95
N MET A 129 8.42 13.25 3.95
CA MET A 129 8.94 14.63 4.12
C MET A 129 8.11 15.49 5.07
N THR A 130 6.88 15.08 5.41
CA THR A 130 6.04 15.74 6.43
C THR A 130 6.20 15.14 7.83
N THR A 131 6.99 14.09 7.98
CA THR A 131 7.15 13.34 9.23
C THR A 131 8.62 13.42 9.65
N ASP A 132 8.94 13.80 10.89
CA ASP A 132 10.30 13.73 11.47
C ASP A 132 10.79 12.29 11.54
N SER A 133 11.09 11.69 10.39
CA SER A 133 11.26 10.26 10.23
C SER A 133 12.72 9.93 9.94
N LEU A 134 13.36 9.33 10.94
CA LEU A 134 14.70 8.76 10.86
C LEU A 134 14.67 7.53 9.95
N TRP A 135 15.35 7.60 8.81
CA TRP A 135 15.56 6.45 7.92
C TRP A 135 16.60 5.50 8.53
N LEU A 136 16.16 4.42 9.18
CA LEU A 136 17.02 3.28 9.50
C LEU A 136 16.96 2.28 8.35
N ASN A 137 17.81 2.50 7.33
CA ASN A 137 18.17 1.44 6.41
C ASN A 137 19.24 0.58 7.12
N THR A 138 18.85 -0.44 7.86
CA THR A 138 19.80 -1.44 8.35
C THR A 138 20.00 -2.48 7.25
N PRO A 139 21.12 -2.47 6.52
CA PRO A 139 21.52 -3.68 5.81
C PRO A 139 21.59 -4.81 6.85
N ARG A 140 20.99 -5.96 6.56
CA ARG A 140 21.28 -7.19 7.29
C ARG A 140 22.77 -7.50 7.07
N THR A 141 23.64 -6.99 7.92
CA THR A 141 24.94 -7.61 8.15
C THR A 141 24.64 -8.99 8.70
N LEU A 142 24.85 -10.02 7.87
CA LEU A 142 24.94 -11.39 8.37
C LEU A 142 26.07 -11.39 9.40
N ASN A 143 25.70 -11.58 10.67
CA ASN A 143 26.61 -12.03 11.70
C ASN A 143 27.12 -13.42 11.29
N TRP A 144 28.27 -13.47 10.62
CA TRP A 144 29.17 -14.59 10.74
C TRP A 144 30.01 -14.35 12.00
N MET A 145 29.43 -14.64 13.16
CA MET A 145 30.26 -15.10 14.27
C MET A 145 30.55 -16.57 13.98
N HIS A 146 31.82 -16.93 13.83
CA HIS A 146 32.45 -17.86 14.74
C HIS A 146 33.90 -18.15 14.33
N LEU A 147 34.78 -18.03 15.33
CA LEU A 147 36.07 -18.72 15.52
C LEU A 147 37.29 -18.13 14.80
#